data_AF-A0A2X2K0L4-F1
#
_entry.id   AF-A0A2X2K0L4-F1
#
_cell.length_a   1.000
_cell.length_b   1.000
_cell.length_c   1.000
_cell.angle_alpha   90.00
_cell.angle_beta   90.00
_cell.angle_gamma   90.00
#
_symmetry.space_group_name_H-M   'P 1'
#
loop_
_entity.id
_entity.type
_entity.pdbx_description
1 polymer ?
#
loop_
_entity_poly.entity_id
_entity_poly.type
_entity_poly.pdbx_seq_one_letter_code
_entity_poly.pdbx_strand_id
1 'polypeptide(L)'
;MNNNFFNSDFDSILRRMMQDMQNSNQTSNKKYYINGKEVSPEELAQFTQQGGNHSAEQSAQAFQQAALRQQGQQSGNGNYLEQIGRNLTQEARDGLLDPVIGRDKEIQETAEVLSRRTKNNPILVGEAGVGKTAIVEGLAQAIVEGNVPAAIKDKEIISIDISSLEAGTQYRGAFEENIQKLVEGVKSSQNAVLFFDEIHQIIGSGATGSDSGSKGLSDILKTSIKSW
;
A
#
# COMPACT_ATOMS: atom_id res chain seq x y z
N MET A 1 33.10 8.39 -27.61
CA MET A 1 33.30 9.37 -26.52
C MET A 1 33.00 8.68 -25.20
N ASN A 2 33.78 9.01 -24.19
CA ASN A 2 34.12 8.22 -23.02
C ASN A 2 32.97 8.15 -21.98
N ASN A 3 32.52 6.95 -21.59
CA ASN A 3 31.58 6.75 -20.49
C ASN A 3 32.34 6.71 -19.15
N ASN A 4 32.73 7.88 -18.65
CA ASN A 4 33.47 8.03 -17.39
C ASN A 4 32.57 8.39 -16.18
N PHE A 5 31.24 8.31 -16.32
CA PHE A 5 30.29 8.75 -15.28
C PHE A 5 29.86 7.64 -14.29
N PHE A 6 29.91 6.37 -14.65
CA PHE A 6 29.47 5.27 -13.77
C PHE A 6 30.57 4.66 -12.89
N ASN A 7 31.84 4.94 -13.19
CA ASN A 7 32.96 4.27 -12.54
C ASN A 7 33.44 5.00 -11.26
N SER A 8 33.19 6.31 -11.14
CA SER A 8 33.66 7.11 -10.01
C SER A 8 32.84 6.92 -8.73
N ASP A 9 31.51 6.77 -8.88
CA ASP A 9 30.61 6.72 -7.72
C ASP A 9 30.70 5.35 -7.03
N PHE A 10 30.79 4.27 -7.80
CA PHE A 10 30.92 2.91 -7.25
C PHE A 10 32.26 2.72 -6.52
N ASP A 11 33.33 3.29 -7.06
CA ASP A 11 34.67 3.17 -6.50
C ASP A 11 34.81 3.99 -5.20
N SER A 12 34.02 5.05 -5.05
CA SER A 12 33.92 5.82 -3.80
C SER A 12 33.12 5.10 -2.71
N ILE A 13 32.05 4.41 -3.10
CA ILE A 13 31.21 3.59 -2.20
C ILE A 13 32.02 2.37 -1.70
N LEU A 14 32.73 1.70 -2.62
CA LEU A 14 33.57 0.56 -2.30
C LEU A 14 34.73 0.95 -1.38
N ARG A 15 35.39 2.08 -1.63
CA ARG A 15 36.45 2.57 -0.74
C ARG A 15 35.94 2.92 0.64
N ARG A 16 34.76 3.53 0.75
CA ARG A 16 34.14 3.87 2.04
C ARG A 16 33.81 2.60 2.84
N MET A 17 33.22 1.61 2.17
CA MET A 17 32.93 0.31 2.76
C MET A 17 34.19 -0.45 3.19
N MET A 18 35.27 -0.36 2.42
CA MET A 18 36.57 -0.94 2.79
C MET A 18 37.25 -0.21 3.94
N GLN A 19 37.09 1.12 4.02
CA GLN A 19 37.56 1.93 5.15
C GLN A 19 36.82 1.56 6.45
N ASP A 20 35.52 1.32 6.36
CA ASP A 20 34.69 0.89 7.48
C ASP A 20 35.03 -0.55 7.94
N MET A 21 35.52 -1.41 7.04
CA MET A 21 36.05 -2.73 7.41
C MET A 21 37.41 -2.65 8.10
N GLN A 22 38.36 -1.86 7.57
CA GLN A 22 39.70 -1.76 8.15
C GLN A 22 39.72 -1.12 9.54
N ASN A 23 38.71 -0.30 9.87
CA ASN A 23 38.64 0.39 11.16
C ASN A 23 37.80 -0.36 12.23
N SER A 24 37.34 -1.58 11.95
CA SER A 24 36.47 -2.35 12.85
C SER A 24 37.21 -3.40 13.69
N ASN A 25 38.22 -2.97 14.46
CA ASN A 25 38.88 -3.82 15.45
C ASN A 25 38.15 -3.81 16.82
N GLN A 26 36.82 -3.63 16.83
CA GLN A 26 36.00 -3.75 18.02
C GLN A 26 34.82 -4.69 17.78
N THR A 27 34.96 -5.88 18.36
CA THR A 27 33.97 -6.88 18.75
C THR A 27 32.54 -6.59 18.34
N SER A 28 32.10 -7.20 17.25
CA SER A 28 30.69 -7.50 16.99
C SER A 28 30.62 -8.86 16.34
N ASN A 29 29.96 -9.82 17.01
CA ASN A 29 29.70 -11.18 16.54
C ASN A 29 28.86 -11.16 15.25
N LYS A 30 29.48 -10.84 14.12
CA LYS A 30 28.88 -11.03 12.80
C LYS A 30 29.02 -12.50 12.44
N LYS A 31 27.88 -13.18 12.40
CA LYS A 31 27.75 -14.57 11.95
C LYS A 31 27.62 -14.56 10.43
N TYR A 32 28.51 -15.28 9.75
CA TYR A 32 28.50 -15.41 8.30
C TYR A 32 27.84 -16.73 7.94
N TYR A 33 27.04 -16.76 6.87
CA TYR A 33 26.38 -17.97 6.38
C TYR A 33 26.74 -18.20 4.92
N ILE A 34 27.20 -19.41 4.59
CA ILE A 34 27.45 -19.87 3.21
C ILE A 34 26.62 -21.13 2.98
N ASN A 35 25.78 -21.14 1.93
CA ASN A 35 24.87 -22.25 1.61
C ASN A 35 24.00 -22.71 2.80
N GLY A 36 23.60 -21.78 3.67
CA GLY A 36 22.77 -22.06 4.85
C GLY A 36 23.51 -22.64 6.06
N LYS A 37 24.83 -22.75 6.03
CA LYS A 37 25.65 -23.13 7.20
C LYS A 37 26.38 -21.92 7.77
N GLU A 38 26.38 -21.78 9.10
CA GLU A 38 27.16 -20.76 9.81
C GLU A 38 28.65 -21.10 9.63
N VAL A 39 29.41 -20.16 9.10
CA VAL A 39 30.86 -20.30 8.88
C VAL A 39 31.59 -19.33 9.79
N SER A 40 32.67 -19.83 10.38
CA SER A 40 33.54 -19.00 11.23
C SER A 40 34.36 -18.01 10.38
N PRO A 41 34.82 -16.89 10.96
CA PRO A 41 35.68 -15.93 10.26
C PRO A 41 36.98 -16.54 9.72
N GLU A 42 37.51 -17.58 10.38
CA GLU A 42 38.71 -18.29 9.92
C GLU A 42 38.43 -19.20 8.71
N GLU A 43 37.29 -19.90 8.71
CA GLU A 43 36.84 -20.70 7.55
C GLU A 43 36.54 -19.82 6.34
N LEU A 44 36.00 -18.62 6.56
CA LEU A 44 35.74 -17.63 5.53
C LEU A 44 37.05 -17.13 4.89
N ALA A 45 38.07 -16.85 5.71
CA ALA A 45 39.38 -16.43 5.23
C ALA A 45 40.07 -17.53 4.40
N GLN A 46 39.94 -18.79 4.81
CA GLN A 46 40.48 -19.94 4.06
C GLN A 46 39.73 -20.16 2.74
N PHE A 47 38.41 -19.98 2.72
CA PHE A 47 37.61 -20.02 1.49
C PHE A 47 38.04 -18.95 0.48
N THR A 48 38.32 -17.74 0.97
CA THR A 48 38.82 -16.65 0.12
C THR A 48 40.26 -16.85 -0.36
N GLN A 49 41.10 -17.58 0.39
CA GLN A 49 42.48 -17.88 -0.02
C GLN A 49 42.57 -19.08 -0.97
N GLN A 50 41.72 -20.10 -0.81
CA GLN A 50 41.73 -21.29 -1.70
C GLN A 50 40.97 -21.08 -3.02
N GLY A 51 40.12 -20.04 -3.12
CA GLY A 51 39.39 -19.68 -4.34
C GLY A 51 40.13 -18.73 -5.29
N GLY A 52 41.45 -18.58 -5.16
CA GLY A 52 42.27 -17.68 -5.96
C GLY A 52 42.33 -18.03 -7.45
N ASN A 53 41.32 -17.61 -8.22
CA ASN A 53 41.37 -17.11 -9.61
C ASN A 53 40.02 -17.17 -10.35
N HIS A 54 38.96 -17.63 -9.71
CA HIS A 54 37.61 -17.55 -10.26
C HIS A 54 36.67 -17.08 -9.17
N SER A 55 36.14 -15.84 -9.28
CA SER A 55 34.81 -15.45 -8.77
C SER A 55 34.61 -13.97 -8.41
N ALA A 56 35.40 -12.99 -8.88
CA ALA A 56 34.98 -11.59 -8.74
C ALA A 56 33.70 -11.31 -9.54
N GLU A 57 33.62 -11.81 -10.78
CA GLU A 57 32.43 -11.68 -11.63
C GLU A 57 31.27 -12.57 -11.15
N GLN A 58 31.55 -13.78 -10.66
CA GLN A 58 30.51 -14.68 -10.16
C GLN A 58 29.94 -14.23 -8.80
N SER A 59 30.77 -13.66 -7.92
CA SER A 59 30.29 -13.09 -6.66
C SER A 59 29.50 -11.80 -6.90
N ALA A 60 29.92 -10.96 -7.85
CA ALA A 60 29.16 -9.78 -8.29
C ALA A 60 27.81 -10.17 -8.91
N GLN A 61 27.76 -11.20 -9.75
CA GLN A 61 26.51 -11.73 -10.31
C GLN A 61 25.62 -12.34 -9.22
N ALA A 62 26.17 -13.09 -8.26
CA ALA A 62 25.41 -13.64 -7.15
C ALA A 62 24.84 -12.54 -6.23
N PHE A 63 25.60 -11.47 -5.97
CA PHE A 63 25.13 -10.30 -5.22
C PHE A 63 24.05 -9.53 -5.98
N GLN A 64 24.22 -9.34 -7.29
CA GLN A 64 23.23 -8.66 -8.12
C GLN A 64 21.95 -9.48 -8.22
N GLN A 65 22.05 -10.81 -8.30
CA GLN A 65 20.90 -11.71 -8.31
C GLN A 65 20.22 -11.83 -6.93
N ALA A 66 20.97 -11.71 -5.82
CA ALA A 66 20.42 -11.61 -4.47
C ALA A 66 19.73 -10.26 -4.21
N ALA A 67 20.30 -9.15 -4.71
CA ALA A 67 19.70 -7.81 -4.64
C ALA A 67 18.41 -7.71 -5.47
N LEU A 68 18.39 -8.31 -6.67
CA LEU A 68 17.18 -8.44 -7.50
C LEU A 68 16.11 -9.30 -6.82
N ARG A 69 16.49 -10.35 -6.07
CA ARG A 69 15.56 -11.18 -5.29
C ARG A 69 15.01 -10.47 -4.05
N GLN A 70 15.79 -9.60 -3.41
CA GLN A 70 15.31 -8.77 -2.30
C GLN A 70 14.37 -7.66 -2.79
N GLN A 71 14.61 -7.06 -3.97
CA GLN A 71 13.64 -6.14 -4.59
C GLN A 71 12.36 -6.83 -5.07
N GLY A 72 12.45 -8.09 -5.50
CA GLY A 72 11.27 -8.90 -5.87
C GLY A 72 10.44 -9.43 -4.70
N GLN A 73 10.97 -9.42 -3.46
CA GLN A 73 10.27 -9.92 -2.27
C GLN A 73 9.58 -8.82 -1.44
N GLN A 74 9.85 -7.54 -1.70
CA GLN A 74 9.05 -6.43 -1.16
C GLN A 74 7.85 -6.07 -2.04
N SER A 75 7.75 -6.63 -3.25
CA SER A 75 6.47 -6.78 -3.95
C SER A 75 5.73 -7.98 -3.36
N GLY A 76 5.35 -7.88 -2.09
CA GLY A 76 4.23 -8.69 -1.63
C GLY A 76 3.07 -8.44 -2.59
N ASN A 77 2.38 -9.49 -2.99
CA ASN A 77 1.06 -9.41 -3.63
C ASN A 77 0.02 -8.79 -2.66
N GLY A 78 0.38 -7.72 -1.95
CA GLY A 78 -0.55 -6.90 -1.21
C GLY A 78 -1.39 -6.17 -2.23
N ASN A 79 -2.69 -6.37 -2.16
CA ASN A 79 -3.64 -5.64 -2.98
C ASN A 79 -3.38 -4.14 -2.75
N TYR A 80 -3.31 -3.31 -3.81
CA TYR A 80 -3.03 -1.87 -3.67
C TYR A 80 -3.95 -1.21 -2.62
N LEU A 81 -5.17 -1.73 -2.46
CA LEU A 81 -6.14 -1.34 -1.42
C LEU A 81 -5.60 -1.48 0.01
N GLU A 82 -4.81 -2.51 0.32
CA GLU A 82 -4.20 -2.73 1.64
C GLU A 82 -3.09 -1.74 1.94
N GLN A 83 -2.45 -1.17 0.91
CA GLN A 83 -1.37 -0.19 1.09
C GLN A 83 -1.90 1.21 1.39
N ILE A 84 -3.11 1.53 0.93
CA ILE A 84 -3.67 2.89 0.97
C ILE A 84 -4.86 3.05 1.93
N GLY A 85 -5.26 1.96 2.59
CA GLY A 85 -6.48 1.92 3.37
C GLY A 85 -6.48 0.88 4.48
N ARG A 86 -7.53 0.92 5.28
CA ARG A 86 -7.80 -0.01 6.39
C ARG A 86 -9.03 -0.84 6.08
N ASN A 87 -8.98 -2.13 6.34
CA ASN A 87 -10.14 -3.02 6.15
C ASN A 87 -10.99 -3.03 7.42
N LEU A 88 -12.03 -2.20 7.46
CA LEU A 88 -12.93 -2.10 8.62
C LEU A 88 -13.71 -3.39 8.85
N THR A 89 -14.04 -4.14 7.79
CA THR A 89 -14.70 -5.45 7.93
C THR A 89 -13.77 -6.46 8.60
N GLN A 90 -12.48 -6.45 8.26
CA GLN A 90 -11.49 -7.30 8.93
C GLN A 90 -11.30 -6.87 10.39
N GLU A 91 -11.18 -5.57 10.66
CA GLU A 91 -11.11 -5.06 12.04
C GLU A 91 -12.35 -5.45 12.86
N ALA A 92 -13.54 -5.48 12.25
CA ALA A 92 -14.76 -5.97 12.88
C ALA A 92 -14.69 -7.48 13.20
N ARG A 93 -14.19 -8.31 12.27
CA ARG A 93 -13.97 -9.76 12.51
C ARG A 93 -12.98 -10.00 13.65
N ASP A 94 -11.97 -9.15 13.75
CA ASP A 94 -10.93 -9.23 14.77
C ASP A 94 -11.36 -8.62 16.11
N GLY A 95 -12.56 -8.03 16.19
CA GLY A 95 -13.11 -7.41 17.40
C GLY A 95 -12.39 -6.11 17.81
N LEU A 96 -11.77 -5.42 16.85
CA LEU A 96 -11.02 -4.19 17.08
C LEU A 96 -11.89 -2.93 17.02
N LEU A 97 -13.09 -3.03 16.44
CA LEU A 97 -14.04 -1.91 16.37
C LEU A 97 -14.88 -1.81 17.64
N ASP A 98 -15.12 -0.59 18.10
CA ASP A 98 -16.01 -0.33 19.23
C ASP A 98 -17.46 -0.67 18.88
N PRO A 99 -18.26 -1.24 19.82
CA PRO A 99 -19.65 -1.57 19.55
C PRO A 99 -20.48 -0.30 19.31
N VAL A 100 -21.27 -0.31 18.24
CA VAL A 100 -22.08 0.85 17.84
C VAL A 100 -23.48 0.76 18.42
N ILE A 101 -23.90 1.75 19.21
CA ILE A 101 -25.18 1.74 19.93
C ILE A 101 -26.11 2.82 19.39
N GLY A 102 -27.37 2.46 19.13
CA GLY A 102 -28.44 3.41 18.80
C GLY A 102 -28.38 3.98 17.38
N ARG A 103 -27.72 3.27 16.45
CA ARG A 103 -27.58 3.64 15.03
C ARG A 103 -28.14 2.60 14.06
N ASP A 104 -28.98 1.69 14.57
CA ASP A 104 -29.52 0.56 13.80
C ASP A 104 -30.23 1.02 12.53
N LYS A 105 -30.99 2.12 12.63
CA LYS A 105 -31.73 2.68 11.51
C LYS A 105 -30.81 3.20 10.41
N GLU A 106 -29.81 4.01 10.75
CA GLU A 106 -28.87 4.57 9.78
C GLU A 106 -27.99 3.49 9.15
N ILE A 107 -27.58 2.48 9.93
CA ILE A 107 -26.84 1.31 9.42
C ILE A 107 -27.70 0.56 8.40
N GLN A 108 -28.96 0.28 8.74
CA GLN A 108 -29.90 -0.40 7.85
C GLN A 108 -30.17 0.40 6.57
N GLU A 109 -30.43 1.71 6.66
CA GLU A 109 -30.63 2.56 5.49
C GLU A 109 -29.39 2.58 4.57
N THR A 110 -28.19 2.60 5.16
CA THR A 110 -26.93 2.52 4.42
C THR A 110 -26.78 1.18 3.68
N ALA A 111 -27.06 0.07 4.38
CA ALA A 111 -27.07 -1.26 3.81
C ALA A 111 -28.08 -1.40 2.65
N GLU A 112 -29.28 -0.85 2.81
CA GLU A 112 -30.33 -0.83 1.79
C GLU A 112 -29.88 -0.07 0.54
N VAL A 113 -29.25 1.10 0.70
CA VAL A 113 -28.72 1.89 -0.43
C VAL A 113 -27.63 1.11 -1.17
N LEU A 114 -26.68 0.49 -0.46
CA LEU A 114 -25.60 -0.31 -1.06
C LEU A 114 -26.13 -1.56 -1.79
N SER A 115 -27.27 -2.09 -1.37
CA SER A 115 -27.90 -3.28 -1.98
C SER A 115 -28.60 -3.00 -3.32
N ARG A 116 -28.76 -1.72 -3.71
CA ARG A 116 -29.43 -1.33 -4.96
C ARG A 116 -28.62 -1.75 -6.18
N ARG A 117 -29.31 -2.01 -7.28
CA ARG A 117 -28.66 -2.33 -8.57
C ARG A 117 -28.00 -1.13 -9.26
N THR A 118 -28.48 0.08 -8.99
CA THR A 118 -27.94 1.32 -9.55
C THR A 118 -27.98 2.40 -8.48
N LYS A 119 -27.08 3.39 -8.58
CA LYS A 119 -26.95 4.48 -7.58
C LYS A 119 -26.81 3.94 -6.15
N ASN A 120 -26.00 2.90 -6.00
CA ASN A 120 -25.70 2.21 -4.75
C ASN A 120 -24.59 2.92 -3.93
N ASN A 121 -24.52 4.24 -4.02
CA ASN A 121 -23.46 5.04 -3.39
C ASN A 121 -24.10 5.87 -2.28
N PRO A 122 -24.14 5.38 -1.02
CA PRO A 122 -24.68 6.15 0.10
C PRO A 122 -23.80 7.37 0.39
N ILE A 123 -24.42 8.47 0.79
CA ILE A 123 -23.73 9.66 1.30
C ILE A 123 -24.33 9.98 2.67
N LEU A 124 -23.50 9.92 3.71
CA LEU A 124 -23.89 10.26 5.08
C LEU A 124 -23.73 11.77 5.28
N VAL A 125 -24.84 12.45 5.56
CA VAL A 125 -24.88 13.91 5.72
C VAL A 125 -25.20 14.26 7.18
N GLY A 126 -24.54 15.29 7.71
CA GLY A 126 -24.71 15.73 9.10
C GLY A 126 -23.59 16.67 9.52
N GLU A 127 -23.70 17.24 10.72
CA GLU A 127 -22.65 18.10 11.30
C GLU A 127 -21.36 17.31 11.56
N ALA A 128 -20.23 18.00 11.70
CA ALA A 128 -18.97 17.36 12.07
C ALA A 128 -19.06 16.78 13.49
N GLY A 129 -18.47 15.60 13.72
CA GLY A 129 -18.43 14.97 15.04
C GLY A 129 -19.71 14.22 15.46
N VAL A 130 -20.76 14.17 14.64
CA VAL A 130 -22.00 13.43 14.96
C VAL A 130 -21.86 11.89 14.89
N GLY A 131 -20.68 11.38 14.53
CA GLY A 131 -20.40 9.94 14.47
C GLY A 131 -20.80 9.28 13.14
N LYS A 132 -20.58 9.94 11.99
CA LYS A 132 -20.82 9.33 10.66
C LYS A 132 -19.93 8.10 10.44
N THR A 133 -18.68 8.18 10.87
CA THR A 133 -17.71 7.07 10.85
C THR A 133 -18.22 5.87 11.63
N ALA A 134 -18.85 6.09 12.80
CA ALA A 134 -19.43 5.03 13.60
C ALA A 134 -20.57 4.28 12.89
N ILE A 135 -21.34 4.95 12.02
CA ILE A 135 -22.36 4.26 11.19
C ILE A 135 -21.69 3.27 10.23
N VAL A 136 -20.53 3.63 9.67
CA VAL A 136 -19.79 2.77 8.74
C VAL A 136 -19.09 1.61 9.46
N GLU A 137 -18.53 1.86 10.64
CA GLU A 137 -18.00 0.81 11.53
C GLU A 137 -19.09 -0.18 11.96
N GLY A 138 -20.28 0.33 12.32
CA GLY A 138 -21.44 -0.49 12.65
C GLY A 138 -21.95 -1.29 11.45
N LEU A 139 -21.89 -0.72 10.24
CA LEU A 139 -22.17 -1.48 9.02
C LEU A 139 -21.14 -2.60 8.80
N ALA A 140 -19.86 -2.38 9.08
CA ALA A 140 -18.84 -3.42 8.99
C ALA A 140 -19.12 -4.57 9.96
N GLN A 141 -19.52 -4.26 11.20
CA GLN A 141 -19.97 -5.24 12.19
C GLN A 141 -21.20 -6.01 11.69
N ALA A 142 -22.22 -5.33 11.18
CA ALA A 142 -23.43 -5.95 10.66
C ALA A 142 -23.17 -6.89 9.46
N ILE A 143 -22.21 -6.55 8.60
CA ILE A 143 -21.77 -7.44 7.50
C ILE A 143 -21.15 -8.72 8.06
N VAL A 144 -20.25 -8.61 9.06
CA VAL A 144 -19.58 -9.77 9.70
C VAL A 144 -20.60 -10.68 10.40
N GLU A 145 -21.58 -10.10 11.07
CA GLU A 145 -22.68 -10.82 11.71
C GLU A 145 -23.66 -11.44 10.70
N GLY A 146 -23.57 -11.03 9.42
CA GLY A 146 -24.50 -11.43 8.36
C GLY A 146 -25.88 -10.80 8.48
N ASN A 147 -26.03 -9.74 9.28
CA ASN A 147 -27.27 -8.99 9.49
C ASN A 147 -27.44 -7.87 8.45
N VAL A 148 -27.30 -8.23 7.18
CA VAL A 148 -27.40 -7.32 6.03
C VAL A 148 -28.08 -8.03 4.85
N PRO A 149 -28.60 -7.29 3.84
CA PRO A 149 -29.12 -7.90 2.63
C PRO A 149 -28.09 -8.80 1.94
N ALA A 150 -28.56 -9.91 1.34
CA ALA A 150 -27.69 -10.88 0.67
C ALA A 150 -26.75 -10.27 -0.38
N ALA A 151 -27.16 -9.18 -1.04
CA ALA A 151 -26.36 -8.49 -2.04
C ALA A 151 -25.05 -7.88 -1.50
N ILE A 152 -24.94 -7.63 -0.19
CA ILE A 152 -23.77 -7.02 0.44
C ILE A 152 -23.13 -7.89 1.53
N LYS A 153 -23.63 -9.12 1.72
CA LYS A 153 -23.20 -10.01 2.81
C LYS A 153 -21.72 -10.39 2.76
N ASP A 154 -21.17 -10.54 1.56
CA ASP A 154 -19.78 -10.95 1.35
C ASP A 154 -18.85 -9.77 1.01
N LYS A 155 -19.34 -8.53 1.22
CA LYS A 155 -18.56 -7.32 0.91
C LYS A 155 -17.60 -6.95 2.02
N GLU A 156 -16.54 -6.22 1.68
CA GLU A 156 -15.56 -5.71 2.64
C GLU A 156 -15.49 -4.19 2.56
N ILE A 157 -15.61 -3.52 3.69
CA ILE A 157 -15.53 -2.07 3.79
C ILE A 157 -14.07 -1.69 3.98
N ILE A 158 -13.53 -0.94 3.00
CA ILE A 158 -12.17 -0.43 3.00
C ILE A 158 -12.22 1.08 3.20
N SER A 159 -11.73 1.55 4.35
CA SER A 159 -11.55 2.97 4.63
C SER A 159 -10.31 3.48 3.91
N ILE A 160 -10.45 4.51 3.09
CA ILE A 160 -9.36 5.11 2.32
C ILE A 160 -8.86 6.37 3.04
N ASP A 161 -7.54 6.45 3.25
CA ASP A 161 -6.89 7.66 3.71
C ASP A 161 -6.51 8.54 2.51
N ILE A 162 -7.12 9.72 2.43
CA ILE A 162 -6.87 10.69 1.37
C ILE A 162 -5.41 11.18 1.42
N SER A 163 -4.82 11.29 2.62
CA SER A 163 -3.44 11.73 2.79
C SER A 163 -2.47 10.74 2.16
N SER A 164 -2.79 9.44 2.23
CA SER A 164 -2.02 8.37 1.60
C SER A 164 -2.07 8.42 0.07
N LEU A 165 -3.15 8.97 -0.51
CA LEU A 165 -3.25 9.20 -1.95
C LEU A 165 -2.41 10.40 -2.42
N GLU A 166 -2.18 11.38 -1.54
CA GLU A 166 -1.36 12.58 -1.76
C GLU A 166 0.13 12.37 -1.39
N ALA A 167 0.45 11.33 -0.62
CA ALA A 167 1.79 11.06 -0.15
C ALA A 167 2.76 10.78 -1.32
N GLY A 168 3.86 11.53 -1.36
CA GLY A 168 4.89 11.39 -2.40
C GLY A 168 4.57 12.07 -3.74
N THR A 169 3.41 12.74 -3.88
CA THR A 169 3.00 13.36 -5.14
C THR A 169 3.40 14.84 -5.19
N GLN A 170 4.66 15.12 -5.56
CA GLN A 170 5.11 16.49 -5.89
C GLN A 170 4.50 16.99 -7.23
N TYR A 171 3.87 16.09 -8.00
CA TYR A 171 3.29 16.36 -9.31
C TYR A 171 1.78 16.06 -9.30
N ARG A 172 0.97 17.01 -9.79
CA ARG A 172 -0.50 16.88 -9.90
C ARG A 172 -0.97 15.57 -10.56
N GLY A 173 -0.20 15.01 -11.49
CA GLY A 173 -0.55 13.76 -12.19
C GLY A 173 -0.41 12.49 -11.34
N ALA A 174 0.44 12.48 -10.31
CA ALA A 174 0.65 11.28 -9.50
C ALA A 174 -0.56 10.96 -8.60
N PHE A 175 -1.30 11.98 -8.18
CA PHE A 175 -2.57 11.79 -7.46
C PHE A 175 -3.65 11.17 -8.37
N GLU A 176 -3.77 11.63 -9.63
CA GLU A 176 -4.68 11.04 -10.61
C GLU A 176 -4.32 9.56 -10.88
N GLU A 177 -3.03 9.24 -10.99
CA GLU A 177 -2.54 7.87 -11.15
C GLU A 177 -2.90 6.99 -9.94
N ASN A 178 -2.77 7.50 -8.72
CA ASN A 178 -3.14 6.79 -7.49
C ASN A 178 -4.65 6.48 -7.44
N ILE A 179 -5.50 7.44 -7.83
CA ILE A 179 -6.95 7.22 -7.92
C ILE A 179 -7.27 6.16 -8.99
N GLN A 180 -6.56 6.16 -10.11
CA GLN A 180 -6.75 5.15 -11.13
C GLN A 180 -6.38 3.75 -10.61
N LYS A 181 -5.23 3.62 -9.91
CA LYS A 181 -4.83 2.37 -9.24
C LYS A 181 -5.86 1.93 -8.19
N LEU A 182 -6.44 2.86 -7.45
CA LEU A 182 -7.51 2.58 -6.48
C LEU A 182 -8.74 1.98 -7.18
N VAL A 183 -9.20 2.58 -8.27
CA VAL A 183 -10.34 2.09 -9.06
C VAL A 183 -10.04 0.70 -9.64
N GLU A 184 -8.82 0.46 -10.12
CA GLU A 184 -8.39 -0.85 -10.62
C GLU A 184 -8.36 -1.90 -9.51
N GLY A 185 -7.86 -1.55 -8.30
CA GLY A 185 -7.85 -2.43 -7.13
C GLY A 185 -9.24 -2.82 -6.64
N VAL A 186 -10.22 -1.91 -6.70
CA VAL A 186 -11.62 -2.25 -6.38
C VAL A 186 -12.22 -3.20 -7.41
N LYS A 187 -11.95 -2.96 -8.69
CA LYS A 187 -12.44 -3.83 -9.79
C LYS A 187 -11.91 -5.25 -9.68
N SER A 188 -10.65 -5.43 -9.29
CA SER A 188 -10.06 -6.75 -9.10
C SER A 188 -10.62 -7.48 -7.88
N SER A 189 -10.92 -6.75 -6.80
CA SER A 189 -11.42 -7.33 -5.55
C SER A 189 -12.88 -7.80 -5.65
N GLN A 190 -13.71 -7.16 -6.49
CA GLN A 190 -15.15 -7.43 -6.74
C GLN A 190 -16.10 -7.30 -5.53
N ASN A 191 -15.60 -7.46 -4.30
CA ASN A 191 -16.37 -7.40 -3.06
C ASN A 191 -16.08 -6.14 -2.22
N ALA A 192 -15.14 -5.30 -2.62
CA ALA A 192 -14.77 -4.09 -1.87
C ALA A 192 -15.85 -2.99 -1.95
N VAL A 193 -16.11 -2.34 -0.82
CA VAL A 193 -16.87 -1.10 -0.66
C VAL A 193 -15.91 -0.05 -0.13
N LEU A 194 -15.72 1.03 -0.88
CA LEU A 194 -14.85 2.12 -0.45
C LEU A 194 -15.59 3.06 0.51
N PHE A 195 -14.94 3.39 1.61
CA PHE A 195 -15.37 4.45 2.51
C PHE A 195 -14.37 5.62 2.46
N PHE A 196 -14.92 6.81 2.28
CA PHE A 196 -14.21 8.08 2.37
C PHE A 196 -14.90 8.93 3.42
N ASP A 197 -14.22 9.27 4.50
CA ASP A 197 -14.81 10.09 5.57
C ASP A 197 -15.13 11.50 5.04
N GLU A 198 -14.14 12.14 4.42
CA GLU A 198 -14.26 13.50 3.90
C GLU A 198 -14.19 13.55 2.38
N ILE A 199 -15.18 12.95 1.72
CA ILE A 199 -15.29 12.92 0.24
C ILE A 199 -15.28 14.33 -0.38
N HIS A 200 -15.66 15.37 0.38
CA HIS A 200 -15.64 16.74 -0.07
C HIS A 200 -14.22 17.26 -0.39
N GLN A 201 -13.18 16.71 0.24
CA GLN A 201 -11.78 17.08 -0.04
C GLN A 201 -11.38 16.63 -1.44
N ILE A 202 -11.78 15.42 -1.82
CA ILE A 202 -11.60 14.87 -3.16
C ILE A 202 -12.40 15.71 -4.19
N ILE A 203 -13.67 16.00 -3.92
CA ILE A 203 -14.52 16.73 -4.88
C ILE A 203 -14.08 18.20 -5.04
N GLY A 204 -13.65 18.85 -3.95
CA GLY A 204 -13.25 20.27 -3.92
C GLY A 204 -11.91 20.55 -4.57
N SER A 205 -10.91 19.69 -4.35
CA SER A 205 -9.55 19.85 -4.90
C SER A 205 -9.48 19.63 -6.42
N GLY A 206 -10.50 19.00 -7.02
CA GLY A 206 -10.64 18.85 -8.46
C GLY A 206 -11.35 20.01 -9.17
N ALA A 207 -11.94 20.96 -8.44
CA ALA A 207 -12.71 22.08 -9.00
C ALA A 207 -11.91 23.40 -9.09
N THR A 208 -10.78 23.52 -8.40
CA THR A 208 -9.97 24.76 -8.35
C THR A 208 -8.91 24.85 -9.46
N GLY A 209 -9.08 24.13 -10.57
CA GLY A 209 -8.18 24.13 -11.71
C GLY A 209 -8.88 24.40 -13.03
N SER A 210 -9.64 25.49 -13.12
CA SER A 210 -10.37 25.91 -14.33
C SER A 210 -9.48 26.36 -15.51
N ASP A 211 -8.19 26.01 -15.56
CA ASP A 211 -7.26 26.56 -16.58
C ASP A 211 -6.28 25.56 -17.21
N SER A 212 -6.46 24.25 -17.04
CA SER A 212 -5.67 23.27 -17.80
C SER A 212 -6.49 22.03 -18.05
N GLY A 213 -6.72 21.69 -19.31
CA GLY A 213 -7.61 20.59 -19.76
C GLY A 213 -7.19 19.17 -19.37
N SER A 214 -6.79 18.92 -18.12
CA SER A 214 -6.80 17.58 -17.54
C SER A 214 -8.22 17.25 -17.09
N LYS A 215 -8.64 16.00 -17.30
CA LYS A 215 -9.93 15.50 -16.81
C LYS A 215 -9.89 15.57 -15.29
N GLY A 216 -10.79 16.33 -14.67
CA GLY A 216 -10.79 16.49 -13.22
C GLY A 216 -11.05 15.17 -12.51
N LEU A 217 -10.56 15.03 -11.28
CA LEU A 217 -10.84 13.90 -10.38
C LEU A 217 -12.34 13.56 -10.29
N SER A 218 -13.19 14.60 -10.31
CA SER A 218 -14.64 14.44 -10.32
C SER A 218 -15.14 13.67 -11.54
N ASP A 219 -14.45 13.74 -12.68
CA ASP A 219 -14.87 13.08 -13.92
C ASP A 219 -14.46 11.60 -13.92
N ILE A 220 -13.32 11.25 -13.32
CA ILE A 220 -12.90 9.85 -13.10
C ILE A 220 -13.89 9.16 -12.15
N LEU A 221 -14.25 9.83 -11.05
CA LEU A 221 -15.22 9.32 -10.09
C LEU A 221 -16.63 9.25 -10.67
N LYS A 222 -17.11 10.29 -11.36
CA LYS A 222 -18.43 10.26 -12.04
C LYS A 222 -18.52 9.10 -13.03
N THR A 223 -17.46 8.83 -13.78
CA THR A 223 -17.42 7.69 -14.73
C THR A 223 -17.52 6.37 -13.97
N SER A 224 -16.76 6.25 -12.87
CA SER A 224 -16.74 5.05 -12.04
C SER A 224 -18.01 4.86 -11.19
N ILE A 225 -18.82 5.89 -10.97
CA ILE A 225 -20.10 5.79 -10.25
C ILE A 225 -21.25 5.45 -11.21
N LYS A 226 -21.18 5.91 -12.48
CA LYS A 226 -22.22 5.65 -13.49
C LYS A 226 -22.07 4.30 -14.19
N SER A 227 -20.87 3.71 -14.20
CA SER A 227 -20.60 2.46 -14.92
C SER A 227 -20.93 1.19 -14.12
N TRP A 228 -21.60 1.29 -12.97
CA TRP A 228 -21.88 0.18 -12.05
C TRP A 228 -23.37 0.11 -11.69
#